data_AF-A0A4Q2ZPM5-F1
#
_entry.id   AF-A0A4Q2ZPM5-F1
#
_cell.length_a   1.000
_cell.length_b   1.000
_cell.length_c   1.000
_cell.angle_alpha   90.00
_cell.angle_beta   90.00
_cell.angle_gamma   90.00
#
_symmetry.space_group_name_H-M   'P 1'
#
loop_
_entity.id
_entity.type
_entity.pdbx_description
1 polymer ?
#
loop_
_entity_poly.entity_id
_entity_poly.type
_entity_poly.pdbx_seq_one_letter_code
_entity_poly.pdbx_strand_id
1 'polypeptide(L)'
;MRRIEPAAFTKISALGVEEQRVYVLCDLVNPTEQARALGDRYRVEVRVAVWHSDDVLVVPAGALFREGNLWKTFVFRDGKAQSVTLEAGKTDGHFTEVISGLTAGDEVLLHPPDTVKDGTLVTKRK
;
A
#
# COMPACT_ATOMS: atom_id res chain seq x y z
N MET A 1 16.87 -10.26 -6.79
CA MET A 1 16.52 -10.31 -8.23
C MET A 1 17.82 -10.39 -9.02
N ARG A 2 17.98 -11.38 -9.90
CA ARG A 2 19.23 -11.53 -10.68
C ARG A 2 19.17 -10.69 -11.96
N ARG A 3 18.07 -10.79 -12.72
CA ARG A 3 17.93 -10.11 -14.02
C ARG A 3 16.46 -9.92 -14.40
N ILE A 4 16.16 -8.78 -15.03
CA ILE A 4 14.96 -8.55 -15.82
C ILE A 4 15.41 -8.57 -17.27
N GLU A 5 14.76 -9.35 -18.13
CA GLU A 5 15.08 -9.31 -19.56
C GLU A 5 14.70 -7.94 -20.16
N PRO A 6 15.49 -7.39 -21.10
CA PRO A 6 15.30 -6.03 -21.59
C PRO A 6 14.12 -5.87 -22.54
N ALA A 7 13.60 -6.98 -23.09
CA ALA A 7 12.51 -6.98 -24.05
C ALA A 7 11.34 -7.83 -23.54
N ALA A 8 10.14 -7.27 -23.64
CA ALA A 8 8.91 -8.02 -23.44
C ALA A 8 8.55 -8.83 -24.70
N PHE A 9 7.69 -9.83 -24.55
CA PHE A 9 7.10 -10.61 -25.63
C PHE A 9 5.58 -10.68 -25.47
N THR A 10 4.88 -10.81 -26.60
CA THR A 10 3.43 -10.99 -26.62
C THR A 10 3.05 -12.43 -26.30
N LYS A 11 2.15 -12.61 -25.33
CA LYS A 11 1.49 -13.88 -25.04
C LYS A 11 -0.02 -13.70 -25.15
N ILE A 12 -0.66 -14.55 -25.94
CA ILE A 12 -2.13 -14.62 -25.98
C ILE A 12 -2.59 -15.57 -24.86
N SER A 13 -3.46 -15.09 -23.98
CA SER A 13 -4.06 -15.88 -22.90
C SER A 13 -5.13 -16.84 -23.45
N ALA A 14 -5.59 -17.78 -22.61
CA ALA A 14 -6.66 -18.71 -22.99
C ALA A 14 -7.99 -18.01 -23.35
N LEU A 15 -8.17 -16.75 -22.93
CA LEU A 15 -9.34 -15.93 -23.23
C LEU A 15 -9.15 -15.04 -24.47
N GLY A 16 -8.02 -15.14 -25.18
CA GLY A 16 -7.72 -14.32 -26.36
C GLY A 16 -7.17 -12.93 -26.05
N VAL A 17 -6.91 -12.60 -24.78
CA VAL A 17 -6.30 -11.33 -24.40
C VAL A 17 -4.80 -11.36 -24.68
N GLU A 18 -4.30 -10.35 -25.36
CA GLU A 18 -2.87 -10.13 -25.59
C GLU A 18 -2.20 -9.53 -24.34
N GLU A 19 -1.13 -10.16 -23.88
CA GLU A 19 -0.36 -9.73 -22.72
C GLU A 19 1.09 -9.48 -23.12
N GLN A 20 1.68 -8.37 -22.65
CA GLN A 20 3.11 -8.12 -22.75
C GLN A 20 3.80 -8.65 -21.51
N ARG A 21 4.63 -9.68 -21.65
CA ARG A 21 5.33 -10.34 -20.54
C ARG A 21 6.82 -10.16 -20.68
N VAL A 22 7.52 -10.03 -19.55
CA VAL A 22 8.98 -10.01 -19.48
C VAL A 22 9.45 -11.12 -18.57
N TYR A 23 10.54 -11.79 -18.94
CA TYR A 23 11.15 -12.79 -18.07
C TYR A 23 11.93 -12.11 -16.95
N VAL A 24 11.75 -12.63 -15.74
CA VAL A 24 12.49 -12.23 -14.55
C VAL A 24 13.19 -13.46 -13.99
N LEU A 25 14.50 -13.38 -13.86
CA LEU A 25 15.32 -14.42 -13.24
C LEU A 25 15.57 -14.04 -11.78
N CYS A 26 15.15 -14.90 -10.88
CA CYS A 26 15.29 -14.73 -9.43
C CYS A 26 16.07 -15.90 -8.82
N ASP A 27 16.92 -15.58 -7.85
CA ASP A 27 17.64 -16.55 -7.05
C ASP A 27 17.05 -16.62 -5.65
N LEU A 28 17.00 -17.83 -5.09
CA LEU A 28 16.77 -18.02 -3.67
C LEU A 28 18.07 -17.69 -2.95
N VAL A 29 18.10 -16.57 -2.24
CA VAL A 29 19.22 -16.20 -1.37
C VAL A 29 19.00 -16.85 -0.01
N ASN A 30 20.02 -17.54 0.50
CA ASN A 30 19.98 -18.27 1.79
C ASN A 30 18.73 -19.17 1.94
N PRO A 31 18.49 -20.12 1.02
CA PRO A 31 17.31 -20.97 1.08
C PRO A 31 17.32 -21.86 2.33
N THR A 32 16.16 -22.02 2.94
CA THR A 32 15.92 -23.03 3.99
C THR A 32 16.13 -24.43 3.44
N GLU A 33 16.36 -25.42 4.31
CA GLU A 33 16.52 -26.83 3.89
C GLU A 33 15.32 -27.34 3.07
N GLN A 34 14.11 -26.93 3.41
CA GLN A 34 12.90 -27.27 2.64
C GLN A 34 12.90 -26.61 1.26
N ALA A 35 13.34 -25.34 1.17
CA ALA A 35 13.42 -24.64 -0.11
C ALA A 35 14.51 -25.23 -1.04
N ARG A 36 15.58 -25.80 -0.47
CA ARG A 36 16.61 -26.53 -1.24
C ARG A 36 16.09 -27.82 -1.86
N ALA A 37 15.04 -28.41 -1.29
CA ALA A 37 14.40 -29.62 -1.81
C ALA A 37 13.39 -29.34 -2.96
N LEU A 38 13.13 -28.08 -3.29
CA LEU A 38 12.28 -27.72 -4.43
C LEU A 38 12.94 -28.20 -5.73
N GLY A 39 12.27 -29.14 -6.41
CA GLY A 39 12.68 -29.62 -7.72
C GLY A 39 11.96 -28.90 -8.86
N ASP A 40 12.13 -29.44 -10.06
CA ASP A 40 11.49 -28.90 -11.27
C ASP A 40 9.96 -28.96 -11.19
N ARG A 41 9.31 -28.03 -11.90
CA ARG A 41 7.84 -27.93 -12.05
C ARG A 41 7.04 -27.63 -10.79
N TYR A 42 7.69 -27.29 -9.68
CA TYR A 42 6.98 -26.70 -8.54
C TYR A 42 6.39 -25.34 -8.91
N ARG A 43 5.15 -25.11 -8.49
CA ARG A 43 4.54 -23.78 -8.61
C ARG A 43 5.10 -22.89 -7.51
N VAL A 44 5.53 -21.70 -7.88
CA VAL A 44 5.96 -20.65 -6.96
C VAL A 44 5.05 -19.44 -7.11
N GLU A 45 4.79 -18.77 -6.00
CA GLU A 45 4.17 -17.45 -5.98
C GLU A 45 5.23 -16.45 -5.53
N VAL A 46 5.47 -15.42 -6.34
CA VAL A 46 6.51 -14.43 -6.08
C VAL A 46 5.84 -13.11 -5.77
N ARG A 47 6.15 -12.55 -4.60
CA ARG A 47 5.81 -11.17 -4.26
C ARG A 47 7.03 -10.29 -4.52
N VAL A 48 6.86 -9.28 -5.36
CA VAL A 48 7.94 -8.36 -5.75
C VAL A 48 7.68 -7.03 -5.08
N ALA A 49 8.52 -6.66 -4.11
CA ALA A 49 8.54 -5.31 -3.57
C ALA A 49 9.21 -4.38 -4.59
N VAL A 50 8.46 -3.41 -5.11
CA VAL A 50 8.95 -2.42 -6.09
C VAL A 50 9.50 -1.15 -5.44
N TRP A 51 9.16 -0.92 -4.17
CA TRP A 51 9.61 0.20 -3.36
C TRP A 51 9.56 -0.22 -1.89
N HIS A 52 10.48 0.33 -1.10
CA HIS A 52 10.42 0.29 0.36
C HIS A 52 11.08 1.55 0.91
N SER A 53 10.66 1.96 2.11
CA SER A 53 11.37 2.90 2.94
C SER A 53 11.23 2.44 4.39
N ASP A 54 12.31 2.59 5.15
CA ASP A 54 12.27 2.43 6.60
C ASP A 54 11.90 3.77 7.26
N ASP A 55 11.44 3.72 8.51
CA ASP A 55 11.22 4.89 9.37
C ASP A 55 10.31 6.00 8.80
N VAL A 56 9.24 5.61 8.11
CA VAL A 56 8.22 6.54 7.58
C VAL A 56 6.96 6.56 8.44
N LEU A 57 6.34 7.73 8.60
CA LEU A 57 5.01 7.83 9.19
C LEU A 57 3.99 7.32 8.17
N VAL A 58 3.13 6.41 8.61
CA VAL A 58 2.07 5.86 7.77
C VAL A 58 0.71 6.07 8.41
N VAL A 59 -0.31 6.21 7.57
CA VAL A 59 -1.71 6.27 7.95
C VAL A 59 -2.49 5.21 7.18
N PRO A 60 -3.49 4.53 7.78
CA PRO A 60 -4.35 3.61 7.04
C PRO A 60 -5.00 4.32 5.85
N ALA A 61 -4.93 3.71 4.66
CA ALA A 61 -5.50 4.29 3.44
C ALA A 61 -7.00 4.56 3.59
N GLY A 62 -7.71 3.73 4.37
CA GLY A 62 -9.13 3.90 4.69
C GLY A 62 -9.48 5.11 5.57
N ALA A 63 -8.49 5.80 6.14
CA ALA A 63 -8.70 7.05 6.89
C ALA A 63 -8.46 8.31 6.03
N LEU A 64 -8.00 8.13 4.80
CA LEU A 64 -7.75 9.22 3.86
C LEU A 64 -8.95 9.42 2.94
N PHE A 65 -9.21 10.68 2.62
CA PHE A 65 -10.19 11.07 1.62
C PHE A 65 -9.68 12.26 0.82
N ARG A 66 -10.31 12.47 -0.34
CA ARG A 66 -10.02 13.62 -1.21
C ARG A 66 -11.06 14.69 -1.01
N GLU A 67 -10.60 15.94 -0.91
CA GLU A 67 -11.44 17.13 -1.01
C GLU A 67 -10.85 18.02 -2.11
N GLY A 68 -11.49 18.02 -3.28
CA GLY A 68 -10.88 18.56 -4.49
C GLY A 68 -9.57 17.83 -4.81
N ASN A 69 -8.48 18.59 -4.95
CA ASN A 69 -7.16 18.06 -5.26
C ASN A 69 -6.29 17.77 -4.03
N LEU A 70 -6.81 17.98 -2.82
CA LEU A 70 -6.07 17.82 -1.57
C LEU A 70 -6.35 16.47 -0.91
N TRP A 71 -5.32 15.89 -0.31
CA TRP A 71 -5.48 14.77 0.61
C TRP A 71 -5.85 15.30 1.99
N LYS A 72 -6.86 14.67 2.60
CA LYS A 72 -7.31 14.99 3.96
C LYS A 72 -7.55 13.72 4.76
N THR A 73 -7.50 13.89 6.08
CA THR A 73 -7.95 12.91 7.07
C THR A 73 -8.73 13.60 8.18
N PHE A 74 -9.34 12.82 9.07
CA PHE A 74 -9.88 13.33 10.32
C PHE A 74 -9.06 12.79 11.49
N VAL A 75 -8.52 13.69 12.30
CA VAL A 75 -7.83 13.36 13.55
C VAL A 75 -8.82 13.48 14.71
N PHE A 76 -8.82 12.49 15.59
CA PHE A 76 -9.56 12.51 16.84
C PHE A 76 -8.85 13.39 17.87
N ARG A 77 -9.45 14.53 18.21
CA ARG A 77 -8.97 15.41 19.29
C ARG A 77 -10.16 15.95 20.07
N ASP A 78 -10.08 15.85 21.39
CA ASP A 78 -11.10 16.38 22.33
C ASP A 78 -12.54 15.92 22.02
N GLY A 79 -12.72 14.65 21.64
CA GLY A 79 -14.04 14.10 21.30
C GLY A 79 -14.60 14.59 19.96
N LYS A 80 -13.77 15.14 19.08
CA LYS A 80 -14.15 15.68 17.78
C LYS A 80 -13.26 15.16 16.66
N ALA A 81 -13.84 15.08 15.47
CA ALA A 81 -13.13 14.87 14.22
C ALA A 81 -12.60 16.22 13.71
N GLN A 82 -11.28 16.42 13.72
CA GLN A 82 -10.64 17.59 13.15
C GLN A 82 -10.10 17.28 11.76
N SER A 83 -10.53 18.03 10.75
CA SER A 83 -10.05 17.85 9.38
C SER A 83 -8.62 18.36 9.26
N VAL A 84 -7.73 17.51 8.77
CA VAL A 84 -6.33 17.84 8.57
C VAL A 84 -5.96 17.55 7.12
N THR A 85 -5.44 18.57 6.44
CA THR A 85 -4.81 18.42 5.13
C THR A 85 -3.41 17.85 5.32
N LEU A 86 -3.06 16.87 4.50
CA LEU A 86 -1.75 16.22 4.55
C LEU A 86 -1.18 16.05 3.13
N GLU A 87 0.12 15.86 3.07
CA GLU A 87 0.80 15.40 1.87
C GLU A 87 1.00 13.89 1.95
N ALA A 88 0.39 13.17 1.03
CA ALA A 88 0.49 11.71 0.96
C ALA A 88 1.60 11.30 -0.03
N GLY A 89 2.44 10.37 0.41
CA GLY A 89 3.51 9.79 -0.39
C GLY A 89 3.12 8.46 -1.03
N LYS A 90 4.00 7.47 -0.92
CA LYS A 90 3.76 6.13 -1.45
C LYS A 90 2.68 5.39 -0.69
N THR A 91 1.96 4.51 -1.37
CA THR A 91 0.94 3.65 -0.76
C THR A 91 1.11 2.22 -1.24
N ASP A 92 0.86 1.27 -0.35
CA ASP A 92 0.75 -0.17 -0.66
C ASP A 92 -0.71 -0.63 -0.78
N GLY A 93 -1.66 0.32 -0.72
CA GLY A 93 -3.10 0.09 -0.73
C GLY A 93 -3.73 -0.13 0.66
N HIS A 94 -2.96 -0.55 1.66
CA HIS A 94 -3.43 -0.66 3.05
C HIS A 94 -3.02 0.57 3.86
N PHE A 95 -1.79 1.02 3.66
CA PHE A 95 -1.19 2.17 4.30
C PHE A 95 -0.69 3.16 3.25
N THR A 96 -0.66 4.42 3.66
CA THR A 96 -0.12 5.51 2.86
C THR A 96 0.89 6.27 3.70
N GLU A 97 2.06 6.50 3.13
CA GLU A 97 3.09 7.35 3.68
C GLU A 97 2.58 8.78 3.85
N VAL A 98 2.89 9.38 5.00
CA VAL A 98 2.58 10.78 5.30
C VAL A 98 3.87 11.58 5.22
N ILE A 99 3.99 12.41 4.19
CA ILE A 99 5.15 13.29 3.97
C ILE A 99 5.06 14.50 4.91
N SER A 100 3.86 15.06 5.09
CA SER A 100 3.62 16.19 5.98
C SER A 100 2.15 16.28 6.40
N GLY A 101 1.87 17.01 7.49
CA GLY A 101 0.51 17.30 7.96
C GLY A 101 0.03 16.48 9.16
N LEU A 102 0.64 15.32 9.44
CA LEU A 102 0.37 14.54 10.65
C LEU A 102 1.65 14.29 11.44
N THR A 103 1.48 13.93 12.70
CA THR A 103 2.56 13.56 13.62
C THR A 103 2.32 12.17 14.19
N ALA A 104 3.40 11.48 14.57
CA ALA A 104 3.30 10.19 15.23
C ALA A 104 2.48 10.32 16.53
N GLY A 105 1.49 9.46 16.70
CA GLY A 105 0.55 9.49 17.83
C GLY A 105 -0.79 10.17 17.52
N ASP A 106 -0.93 10.85 16.38
CA ASP A 106 -2.24 11.32 15.93
C ASP A 106 -3.17 10.14 15.67
N GLU A 107 -4.33 10.14 16.32
CA GLU A 107 -5.35 9.11 16.15
C GLU A 107 -6.29 9.51 15.02
N VAL A 108 -6.39 8.71 13.97
CA VAL A 108 -7.24 9.01 12.81
C VAL A 108 -8.55 8.23 12.83
N LEU A 109 -9.58 8.77 12.18
CA LEU A 109 -10.84 8.06 11.98
C LEU A 109 -10.72 7.14 10.77
N LEU A 110 -10.89 5.84 11.00
CA LEU A 110 -10.93 4.85 9.94
C LEU A 110 -12.33 4.77 9.31
N HIS A 111 -12.40 4.85 7.99
CA HIS A 111 -13.66 4.80 7.21
C HIS A 111 -14.74 5.77 7.71
N PRO A 112 -14.44 7.08 7.81
CA PRO A 112 -15.44 8.06 8.24
C PRO A 112 -16.59 8.11 7.21
N PRO A 113 -17.86 8.06 7.63
CA PRO A 113 -18.97 8.26 6.71
C PRO A 113 -19.02 9.71 6.23
N ASP A 114 -19.61 9.96 5.05
CA ASP A 114 -19.73 11.30 4.43
C ASP A 114 -20.49 12.34 5.28
N THR A 115 -21.14 11.90 6.36
CA THR A 115 -21.81 12.75 7.35
C THR A 115 -20.83 13.40 8.34
N VAL A 116 -19.62 12.85 8.49
CA VAL A 116 -18.58 13.44 9.35
C VAL A 116 -17.97 14.64 8.64
N LYS A 117 -18.05 15.79 9.30
CA LYS A 117 -17.43 17.05 8.89
C LYS A 117 -16.46 17.53 9.95
N ASP A 118 -15.66 18.53 9.61
CA ASP A 118 -14.79 19.18 10.58
C ASP A 118 -15.57 19.64 11.84
N GLY A 119 -15.02 19.34 13.01
CA GLY A 119 -15.62 19.62 14.31
C GLY A 119 -16.75 18.68 14.74
N THR A 120 -17.09 17.66 13.94
CA THR A 120 -18.14 16.69 14.27
C THR A 120 -17.78 15.93 15.55
N LEU A 121 -18.73 15.85 16.49
CA LEU A 121 -18.55 15.08 17.73
C LEU A 121 -18.46 13.59 17.40
N VAL A 122 -17.43 12.94 17.92
CA VAL A 122 -17.19 11.52 17.73
C VAL A 122 -16.71 10.89 19.03
N THR A 123 -16.91 9.60 19.15
CA THR A 123 -16.50 8.83 20.32
C THR A 123 -15.75 7.60 19.86
N LYS A 124 -14.71 7.23 20.60
CA LYS A 124 -13.97 6.00 20.31
C LYS A 124 -14.89 4.82 20.52
N ARG A 125 -14.99 3.98 19.49
CA ARG A 125 -15.66 2.69 19.62
C ARG A 125 -14.83 1.83 20.59
N LYS A 126 -15.48 1.28 21.62
CA LYS A 126 -14.88 0.30 22.53
C LYS A 126 -14.65 -1.03 21.83
#